data_AF-C5HYE2-F1
#
_entry.id   AF-C5HYE2-F1
#
_cell.length_a   1.000
_cell.length_b   1.000
_cell.length_c   1.000
_cell.angle_alpha   90.00
_cell.angle_beta   90.00
_cell.angle_gamma   90.00
#
_symmetry.space_group_name_H-M   'P 1'
#
loop_
_entity.id
_entity.type
_entity.pdbx_description
1 polymer ?
#
loop_
_entity_poly.entity_id
_entity_poly.type
_entity_poly.pdbx_seq_one_letter_code
_entity_poly.pdbx_strand_id
1 'polypeptide(L)' 'YLHIGRGMYYGSYRAPRTLVWAIGTVILILMDGTAFLGYVLPYGQMSLWAATVITNLISAIPWIGQDIVE' A
#
# COMPACT_ATOMS: atom_id res chain seq x y z
N TYR A 1 -8.65 -9.05 -0.11
CA TYR A 1 -7.86 -10.29 -0.35
C TYR A 1 -8.59 -11.39 -1.11
N LEU A 2 -9.80 -11.84 -0.71
CA LEU A 2 -10.52 -12.90 -1.44
C LEU A 2 -10.66 -12.63 -2.95
N HIS A 3 -10.95 -11.39 -3.34
CA HIS A 3 -11.02 -10.97 -4.74
C HIS A 3 -9.71 -11.22 -5.51
N ILE A 4 -8.56 -10.88 -4.91
CA ILE A 4 -7.23 -11.11 -5.46
C ILE A 4 -6.96 -12.61 -5.57
N GLY A 5 -7.24 -13.37 -4.51
CA GLY A 5 -7.07 -14.83 -4.48
C GLY A 5 -7.89 -15.54 -5.57
N ARG A 6 -9.16 -15.14 -5.76
CA ARG A 6 -10.00 -15.60 -6.88
C ARG A 6 -9.35 -15.27 -8.22
N GLY A 7 -8.83 -14.06 -8.37
CA GLY A 7 -8.14 -13.62 -9.59
C GLY A 7 -6.91 -14.47 -9.92
N MET A 8 -6.13 -14.84 -8.89
CA MET A 8 -4.97 -15.73 -9.03
C MET A 8 -5.39 -17.16 -9.38
N TYR A 9 -6.38 -17.72 -8.67
CA TYR A 9 -6.86 -19.09 -8.86
C TYR A 9 -7.38 -19.34 -10.28
N TYR A 10 -8.19 -18.42 -10.82
CA TYR A 10 -8.76 -18.55 -12.16
C TYR A 10 -7.91 -17.93 -13.29
N GLY A 11 -6.68 -17.48 -13.01
CA GLY A 11 -5.81 -16.84 -14.01
C GLY A 11 -6.42 -15.57 -14.62
N SER A 12 -7.20 -14.80 -13.84
CA SER A 12 -7.90 -13.60 -14.30
C SER A 12 -6.95 -12.47 -14.72
N TYR A 13 -5.67 -12.54 -14.32
CA TYR A 13 -4.61 -11.59 -14.67
C TYR A 13 -4.01 -11.80 -16.07
N ARG A 14 -4.29 -12.93 -16.74
CA ARG A 14 -3.73 -13.24 -18.05
C ARG A 14 -4.37 -12.42 -19.17
N ALA A 15 -3.69 -12.34 -20.31
CA ALA A 15 -4.21 -11.70 -21.51
C ALA A 15 -5.61 -12.27 -21.88
N PRO A 16 -6.57 -11.44 -22.32
CA PRO A 16 -6.46 -10.00 -22.61
C PRO A 16 -6.75 -9.07 -21.41
N ARG A 17 -6.82 -9.58 -20.17
CA ARG A 17 -7.24 -8.83 -18.96
C ARG A 17 -6.09 -8.23 -18.14
N THR A 18 -4.91 -8.10 -18.73
CA THR A 18 -3.73 -7.56 -18.04
C THR A 18 -3.95 -6.13 -17.53
N LEU A 19 -4.62 -5.28 -18.32
CA LEU A 19 -4.95 -3.91 -17.91
C LEU A 19 -5.88 -3.87 -16.68
N VAL A 20 -6.90 -4.72 -16.66
CA VAL A 20 -7.83 -4.81 -15.51
C VAL A 20 -7.09 -5.23 -14.25
N TRP A 21 -6.14 -6.16 -14.37
CA TRP A 21 -5.29 -6.57 -13.25
C TRP A 21 -4.38 -5.44 -12.77
N ALA A 22 -3.73 -4.71 -13.68
CA ALA A 22 -2.87 -3.58 -13.34
C ALA A 22 -3.65 -2.48 -12.60
N ILE A 23 -4.85 -2.14 -13.07
CA ILE A 23 -5.75 -1.20 -12.38
C ILE A 23 -6.10 -1.73 -10.98
N GLY A 24 -6.42 -3.03 -10.86
CA GLY A 24 -6.66 -3.67 -9.56
C GLY A 24 -5.46 -3.57 -8.60
N THR A 25 -4.23 -3.68 -9.09
CA THR A 25 -3.01 -3.50 -8.30
C THR A 25 -2.84 -2.05 -7.84
N VAL A 26 -3.11 -1.07 -8.70
CA VAL A 26 -3.09 0.36 -8.30
C VAL A 26 -4.14 0.63 -7.22
N ILE A 27 -5.34 0.08 -7.36
CA ILE A 27 -6.41 0.20 -6.36
C ILE A 27 -5.96 -0.41 -5.01
N LEU A 28 -5.27 -1.54 -5.03
CA LEU A 28 -4.75 -2.17 -3.81
C LEU A 28 -3.81 -1.21 -3.04
N ILE A 29 -2.85 -0.60 -3.75
CA ILE A 29 -1.90 0.36 -3.14
C ILE A 29 -2.63 1.58 -2.57
N LEU A 30 -3.61 2.12 -3.31
CA LEU A 30 -4.40 3.26 -2.85
C LEU A 30 -5.26 2.92 -1.62
N MET A 31 -5.82 1.71 -1.57
CA MET A 31 -6.61 1.23 -0.44
C MET A 31 -5.76 1.09 0.82
N ASP A 32 -4.57 0.49 0.71
CA ASP A 32 -3.64 0.34 1.84
C ASP A 32 -3.18 1.72 2.35
N GLY A 33 -2.86 2.64 1.45
CA GLY A 33 -2.52 4.02 1.81
C GLY A 33 -3.68 4.77 2.50
N THR A 34 -4.90 4.63 1.98
CA THR A 34 -6.10 5.26 2.56
C THR A 34 -6.40 4.70 3.96
N ALA A 35 -6.30 3.39 4.14
CA ALA A 35 -6.53 2.72 5.42
C ALA A 35 -5.48 3.14 6.46
N PHE A 36 -4.22 3.22 6.06
CA PHE A 36 -3.14 3.72 6.92
C PHE A 36 -3.40 5.16 7.38
N LEU A 37 -3.68 6.08 6.46
CA LEU A 37 -3.98 7.48 6.81
C LEU A 37 -5.18 7.57 7.76
N GLY A 38 -6.24 6.81 7.50
CA GLY A 38 -7.40 6.73 8.39
C GLY A 38 -7.06 6.19 9.78
N TYR A 39 -6.19 5.19 9.87
CA TYR A 39 -5.72 4.61 11.14
C TYR A 39 -4.91 5.59 11.98
N VAL A 40 -4.25 6.58 11.35
CA VAL A 40 -3.46 7.60 12.05
C VAL A 40 -4.35 8.68 12.70
N LEU A 41 -5.55 8.94 12.19
CA LEU A 41 -6.43 10.04 12.63
C LEU A 41 -6.79 10.05 14.13
N PRO A 42 -7.09 8.92 14.80
CA PRO A 42 -7.45 8.93 16.23
C PRO A 42 -6.28 9.28 17.16
N TYR A 43 -5.05 9.32 16.65
CA TYR A 43 -3.84 9.70 17.37
C TYR A 43 -3.60 8.90 18.67
N GLY A 44 -3.89 7.59 18.64
CA GLY A 44 -3.58 6.67 19.72
C GLY A 44 -2.11 6.22 19.72
N GLN A 45 -1.69 5.50 20.77
CA GLN A 45 -0.34 4.93 20.87
C GLN A 45 0.06 4.11 19.63
N MET A 46 -0.81 3.19 19.21
CA MET A 46 -0.54 2.36 18.02
C MET A 46 -0.56 3.18 16.73
N SER A 47 -1.41 4.21 16.63
CA SER A 47 -1.42 5.13 15.49
C SER A 47 -0.10 5.89 15.35
N LEU A 48 0.46 6.37 16.47
CA LEU A 48 1.74 7.08 16.51
C LEU A 48 2.91 6.17 16.11
N TRP A 49 2.97 4.96 16.67
CA TRP A 49 4.02 4.00 16.32
C TRP A 49 3.90 3.50 14.89
N ALA A 50 2.68 3.26 14.40
CA ALA A 50 2.44 2.90 13.00
C ALA A 50 2.90 4.02 12.06
N ALA A 51 2.55 5.28 12.35
CA ALA A 51 3.00 6.42 11.57
C ALA A 51 4.53 6.49 11.53
N THR A 52 5.16 6.42 12.70
CA THR A 52 6.63 6.48 12.85
C THR A 52 7.33 5.37 12.05
N VAL A 53 6.88 4.12 12.18
CA VAL A 53 7.56 3.00 11.51
C VAL A 53 7.33 3.02 10.00
N ILE A 54 6.10 3.28 9.54
CA ILE A 54 5.75 3.20 8.13
C ILE A 54 6.37 4.33 7.32
N THR A 55 6.37 5.57 7.81
CA THR A 55 7.03 6.69 7.10
C THR A 55 8.55 6.50 7.06
N ASN A 56 9.14 5.99 8.13
CA ASN A 56 10.58 5.70 8.18
C ASN A 56 11.03 4.60 7.21
N LEU A 57 10.14 3.81 6.59
CA LEU A 57 10.52 2.91 5.51
C LEU A 57 11.12 3.66 4.30
N ILE A 58 10.70 4.91 4.07
CA ILE A 58 11.21 5.76 2.98
C ILE A 58 12.66 6.17 3.22
N SER A 59 13.08 6.25 4.48
CA SER A 59 14.45 6.60 4.87
C SER A 59 15.51 5.62 4.33
N ALA A 60 15.08 4.41 3.93
CA ALA A 60 15.93 3.38 3.33
C ALA A 60 16.29 3.65 1.86
N ILE A 61 15.68 4.65 1.22
CA ILE A 61 16.02 5.03 -0.16
C ILE A 61 17.38 5.76 -0.16
N PRO A 62 18.39 5.29 -0.90
CA PRO A 62 19.68 5.95 -0.97
C PRO A 62 19.57 7.39 -1.50
N TRP A 63 20.42 8.27 -0.97
CA TRP A 63 20.58 9.69 -1.35
C TRP A 63 19.41 10.62 -1.00
N ILE A 64 18.16 10.20 -1.21
CA ILE A 64 16.98 11.06 -1.06
C ILE A 64 16.05 10.65 0.09
N GLY A 65 16.28 9.47 0.71
CA GLY A 65 15.33 8.90 1.65
C GLY A 65 15.16 9.73 2.93
N GLN A 66 16.24 10.28 3.47
CA GLN A 66 16.18 11.11 4.68
C GLN A 66 15.45 12.43 4.39
N ASP A 67 15.78 13.09 3.28
CA ASP A 67 15.16 14.35 2.84
C ASP A 67 13.64 14.26 2.62
N ILE A 68 13.09 13.06 2.37
CA ILE A 68 11.64 12.86 2.18
C ILE A 68 10.93 12.60 3.52
N VAL A 69 11.63 12.08 4.52
CA VAL A 69 11.05 11.73 5.82
C VAL A 69 11.05 12.92 6.79
N GLU A 70 12.09 13.75 6.72
CA GLU A 70 12.27 14.97 7.52
C GLU A 70 11.44 16.15 6.99
#